data_AF-A0AAX1SJK5-F1
#
_entry.id   AF-A0AAX1SJK5-F1
#
_cell.length_a   1.000
_cell.length_b   1.000
_cell.length_c   1.000
_cell.angle_alpha   90.00
_cell.angle_beta   90.00
_cell.angle_gamma   90.00
#
_symmetry.space_group_name_H-M   'P 1'
#
loop_
_entity.id
_entity.type
_entity.pdbx_description
1 polymer ?
#
loop_
_entity_poly.entity_id
_entity_poly.type
_entity_poly.pdbx_seq_one_letter_code
_entity_poly.pdbx_strand_id
1 'polypeptide(L)'
;MTYNAINELIVSTKSSGHEMFWKYDAEFFMLFYDRYRNTPFTDIPDIAFMYMEINNWQGMSLRCGVWQYYESGAFQNGKFERALSFLKATNEEEMASVYGCGIHDYANEKYQKNYDYPEEWFDETDKIDKWISDNEVYLYKWMYDLILNHKSEVLKFGEI
;
A
#
# COMPACT_ATOMS: atom_id res chain seq x y z
N MET A 1 -1.81 -9.41 -17.31
CA MET A 1 -2.27 -8.53 -18.41
C MET A 1 -1.14 -8.38 -19.43
N THR A 2 -1.46 -8.17 -20.71
CA THR A 2 -0.46 -7.95 -21.79
C THR A 2 0.03 -6.50 -21.80
N TYR A 3 1.15 -6.21 -22.47
CA TYR A 3 1.66 -4.85 -22.66
C TYR A 3 0.59 -3.87 -23.18
N ASN A 4 -0.16 -4.27 -24.22
CA ASN A 4 -1.18 -3.41 -24.81
C ASN A 4 -2.31 -3.11 -23.81
N ALA A 5 -2.77 -4.12 -23.06
CA ALA A 5 -3.81 -3.93 -22.05
C ALA A 5 -3.36 -3.00 -20.91
N ILE A 6 -2.10 -3.14 -20.45
CA ILE A 6 -1.53 -2.25 -19.42
C ILE A 6 -1.41 -0.82 -19.96
N ASN A 7 -0.97 -0.66 -21.22
CA ASN A 7 -0.89 0.66 -21.83
C ASN A 7 -2.26 1.32 -21.98
N GLU A 8 -3.29 0.57 -22.40
CA GLU A 8 -4.67 1.04 -22.47
C GLU A 8 -5.21 1.45 -21.09
N LEU A 9 -4.92 0.67 -20.05
CA LEU A 9 -5.27 1.01 -18.67
C LEU A 9 -4.64 2.35 -18.26
N ILE A 10 -3.32 2.50 -18.43
CA ILE A 10 -2.59 3.74 -18.10
C ILE A 10 -3.12 4.95 -18.89
N VAL A 11 -3.41 4.79 -20.18
CA VAL A 11 -3.97 5.86 -21.02
C VAL A 11 -5.36 6.26 -20.54
N SER A 12 -6.20 5.29 -20.20
CA SER A 12 -7.57 5.53 -19.70
C SER A 12 -7.56 6.23 -18.34
N THR A 13 -6.70 5.77 -17.44
CA THR A 13 -6.45 6.39 -16.14
C THR A 13 -6.01 7.83 -16.29
N LYS A 14 -4.97 8.08 -17.09
CA LYS A 14 -4.47 9.45 -17.34
C LYS A 14 -5.53 10.38 -17.92
N SER A 15 -6.37 9.86 -18.83
CA SER A 15 -7.41 10.65 -19.48
C SER A 15 -8.56 11.02 -18.54
N SER A 16 -8.81 10.21 -17.53
CA SER A 16 -9.91 10.41 -16.58
C SER A 16 -9.54 11.30 -15.38
N GLY A 17 -8.25 11.54 -15.14
CA GLY A 17 -7.75 12.29 -13.99
C GLY A 17 -7.72 11.46 -12.71
N HIS A 18 -7.04 11.98 -11.69
CA HIS A 18 -6.85 11.29 -10.41
C HIS A 18 -8.16 11.21 -9.61
N GLU A 19 -9.12 12.10 -9.85
CA GLU A 19 -10.45 12.14 -9.23
C GLU A 19 -11.29 10.91 -9.57
N MET A 20 -10.97 10.25 -10.69
CA MET A 20 -11.63 9.05 -11.18
C MET A 20 -10.75 7.81 -11.04
N PHE A 21 -9.65 7.90 -10.28
CA PHE A 21 -8.69 6.81 -10.16
C PHE A 21 -9.26 5.55 -9.52
N TRP A 22 -10.23 5.69 -8.60
CA TRP A 22 -10.99 4.59 -7.99
C TRP A 22 -11.69 3.65 -9.00
N LYS A 23 -11.81 4.04 -10.27
CA LYS A 23 -12.35 3.17 -11.34
C LYS A 23 -11.33 2.18 -11.90
N TYR A 24 -10.04 2.41 -11.63
CA TYR A 24 -8.91 1.69 -12.21
C TYR A 24 -8.01 1.06 -11.14
N ASP A 25 -8.23 1.41 -9.88
CA ASP A 25 -7.39 1.03 -8.76
C ASP A 25 -7.32 -0.49 -8.59
N ALA A 26 -8.45 -1.17 -8.77
CA ALA A 26 -8.61 -2.61 -8.70
C ALA A 26 -7.85 -3.30 -9.83
N GLU A 27 -7.91 -2.78 -11.07
CA GLU A 27 -7.15 -3.33 -12.19
C GLU A 27 -5.64 -3.22 -11.99
N PHE A 28 -5.15 -2.08 -11.47
CA PHE A 28 -3.73 -1.95 -11.11
C PHE A 28 -3.34 -2.85 -9.93
N PHE A 29 -4.21 -2.98 -8.92
CA PHE A 29 -3.95 -3.90 -7.83
C PHE A 29 -3.84 -5.35 -8.34
N MET A 30 -4.80 -5.79 -9.15
CA MET A 30 -4.81 -7.12 -9.75
C MET A 30 -3.62 -7.35 -10.69
N LEU A 31 -3.16 -6.34 -11.41
CA LEU A 31 -1.93 -6.41 -12.22
C LEU A 31 -0.74 -6.90 -11.39
N PHE A 32 -0.51 -6.22 -10.25
CA PHE A 32 0.64 -6.51 -9.40
C PHE A 32 0.41 -7.77 -8.58
N TYR A 33 -0.80 -7.96 -8.04
CA TYR A 33 -1.15 -9.12 -7.24
C TYR A 33 -1.01 -10.42 -8.02
N ASP A 34 -1.60 -10.53 -9.21
CA ASP A 34 -1.53 -11.77 -10.00
C ASP A 34 -0.08 -12.15 -10.37
N ARG A 35 0.78 -11.14 -10.51
CA ARG A 35 2.20 -11.32 -10.82
C ARG A 35 3.03 -11.70 -9.59
N TYR A 36 2.76 -11.10 -8.44
CA TYR A 36 3.65 -11.13 -7.28
C TYR A 36 3.09 -11.80 -6.04
N ARG A 37 1.84 -12.31 -6.04
CA ARG A 37 1.23 -12.95 -4.86
C ARG A 37 2.04 -14.12 -4.25
N ASN A 38 2.90 -14.76 -5.04
CA ASN A 38 3.77 -15.86 -4.61
C ASN A 38 5.25 -15.45 -4.52
N THR A 39 5.56 -14.16 -4.70
CA THR A 39 6.93 -13.63 -4.66
C THR A 39 7.20 -13.08 -3.26
N PRO A 40 8.34 -13.40 -2.63
CA PRO A 40 8.75 -12.76 -1.39
C PRO A 40 8.76 -11.24 -1.54
N PHE A 41 8.28 -10.50 -0.54
CA PHE A 41 8.14 -9.05 -0.67
C PHE A 41 9.46 -8.40 -1.08
N THR A 42 10.60 -8.88 -0.57
CA THR A 42 11.96 -8.40 -0.89
C THR A 42 12.31 -8.39 -2.37
N ASP A 43 11.68 -9.26 -3.16
CA ASP A 43 12.00 -9.46 -4.58
C ASP A 43 10.98 -8.78 -5.51
N ILE A 44 9.90 -8.21 -4.94
CA ILE A 44 8.90 -7.45 -5.69
C ILE A 44 9.51 -6.08 -6.05
N PRO A 45 9.42 -5.60 -7.31
CA PRO A 45 9.88 -4.26 -7.69
C PRO A 45 9.20 -3.16 -6.88
N ASP A 46 9.93 -2.09 -6.57
CA ASP A 46 9.49 -1.04 -5.62
C ASP A 46 8.12 -0.46 -5.97
N ILE A 47 7.85 -0.17 -7.24
CA ILE A 47 6.58 0.43 -7.68
C ILE A 47 5.39 -0.52 -7.43
N ALA A 48 5.56 -1.80 -7.74
CA ALA A 48 4.53 -2.80 -7.51
C ALA A 48 4.35 -3.06 -6.00
N PHE A 49 5.45 -3.15 -5.26
CA PHE A 49 5.43 -3.32 -3.81
C PHE A 49 4.69 -2.17 -3.13
N MET A 50 5.11 -0.93 -3.38
CA MET A 50 4.55 0.26 -2.74
C MET A 50 3.09 0.50 -3.10
N TYR A 51 2.70 0.26 -4.36
CA TYR A 51 1.30 0.35 -4.75
C TYR A 51 0.44 -0.63 -3.94
N MET A 52 0.84 -1.91 -3.90
CA MET A 52 0.10 -2.93 -3.15
C MET A 52 0.12 -2.65 -1.65
N GLU A 53 1.23 -2.15 -1.10
CA GLU A 53 1.39 -1.87 0.31
C GLU A 53 0.45 -0.75 0.77
N ILE A 54 0.47 0.41 0.11
CA ILE A 54 -0.40 1.55 0.44
C ILE A 54 -1.87 1.24 0.14
N ASN A 55 -2.17 0.52 -0.96
CA ASN A 55 -3.53 0.11 -1.28
C ASN A 55 -4.09 -0.85 -0.21
N ASN A 56 -3.30 -1.83 0.25
CA ASN A 56 -3.70 -2.73 1.33
C ASN A 56 -3.88 -2.00 2.65
N TRP A 57 -2.98 -1.07 2.99
CA TRP A 57 -3.07 -0.25 4.21
C TRP A 57 -4.38 0.54 4.26
N GLN A 58 -4.70 1.27 3.17
CA GLN A 58 -5.97 1.97 3.01
C GLN A 58 -7.17 1.01 3.03
N GLY A 59 -7.08 -0.11 2.29
CA GLY A 59 -8.17 -1.06 2.16
C GLY A 59 -8.50 -1.81 3.46
N MET A 60 -7.52 -2.03 4.35
CA MET A 60 -7.77 -2.62 5.66
C MET A 60 -8.40 -1.61 6.62
N SER A 61 -7.91 -0.37 6.60
CA SER A 61 -8.52 0.75 7.35
C SER A 61 -10.03 0.85 7.12
N LEU A 62 -10.45 0.85 5.86
CA LEU A 62 -11.86 1.00 5.47
C LEU A 62 -12.75 -0.21 5.80
N ARG A 63 -12.18 -1.40 6.07
CA ARG A 63 -12.94 -2.65 6.25
C ARG A 63 -13.01 -3.10 7.70
N CYS A 64 -11.87 -3.10 8.39
CA CYS A 64 -11.72 -3.77 9.69
C CYS A 64 -10.77 -3.03 10.66
N GLY A 65 -10.34 -1.82 10.29
CA GLY A 65 -9.34 -1.04 11.02
C GLY A 65 -7.93 -1.40 10.61
N VAL A 66 -7.07 -0.38 10.54
CA VAL A 66 -5.70 -0.52 10.05
C VAL A 66 -4.81 -1.38 10.98
N TRP A 67 -5.20 -1.58 12.23
CA TRP A 67 -4.45 -2.45 13.14
C TRP A 67 -4.29 -3.89 12.60
N GLN A 68 -5.27 -4.43 11.88
CA GLN A 68 -5.17 -5.78 11.28
C GLN A 68 -4.14 -5.83 10.14
N TYR A 69 -3.92 -4.71 9.46
CA TYR A 69 -2.84 -4.60 8.48
C TYR A 69 -1.48 -4.74 9.17
N TYR A 70 -1.26 -4.04 10.28
CA TYR A 70 0.00 -4.11 11.01
C TYR A 70 0.20 -5.48 11.67
N GLU A 71 -0.85 -6.04 12.26
CA GLU A 71 -0.83 -7.37 12.85
C GLU A 71 -0.40 -8.44 11.83
N SER A 72 -1.06 -8.46 10.66
CA SER A 72 -0.76 -9.45 9.63
C SER A 72 0.64 -9.28 9.02
N GLY A 73 1.12 -8.04 8.89
CA GLY A 73 2.45 -7.74 8.36
C GLY A 73 3.60 -7.91 9.35
N ALA A 74 3.33 -7.96 10.67
CA ALA A 74 4.37 -8.05 11.70
C ALA A 74 5.24 -9.32 11.62
N PHE A 75 4.75 -10.37 10.96
CA PHE A 75 5.51 -11.61 10.72
C PHE A 75 6.50 -11.50 9.54
N GLN A 76 6.51 -10.39 8.82
CA GLN A 76 7.34 -10.15 7.64
C GLN A 76 8.44 -9.14 7.97
N ASN A 77 9.49 -9.59 8.67
CA ASN A 77 10.62 -8.75 9.10
C ASN A 77 11.18 -7.89 7.95
N GLY A 78 11.24 -6.57 8.12
CA GLY A 78 11.80 -5.64 7.12
C GLY A 78 10.77 -5.08 6.13
N LYS A 79 9.54 -5.60 6.11
CA LYS A 79 8.52 -5.14 5.16
C LYS A 79 8.12 -3.69 5.41
N PHE A 80 7.79 -3.35 6.66
CA PHE A 80 7.35 -2.00 7.00
C PHE A 80 8.51 -1.00 6.90
N GLU A 81 9.73 -1.41 7.24
CA GLU A 81 10.94 -0.60 7.09
C GLU A 81 11.23 -0.27 5.63
N ARG A 82 10.96 -1.22 4.72
CA ARG A 82 11.07 -0.97 3.27
C ARG A 82 10.06 0.09 2.83
N ALA A 83 8.80 -0.02 3.24
CA ALA A 83 7.77 0.96 2.90
C ALA A 83 8.11 2.35 3.44
N LEU A 84 8.52 2.44 4.71
CA LEU A 84 8.97 3.69 5.33
C LEU A 84 10.18 4.30 4.61
N SER A 85 11.15 3.48 4.23
CA SER A 85 12.35 3.95 3.53
C SER A 85 12.00 4.54 2.16
N PHE A 86 11.07 3.91 1.44
CA PHE A 86 10.58 4.44 0.17
C PHE A 86 9.87 5.78 0.36
N LEU A 87 8.91 5.87 1.27
CA LEU A 87 8.14 7.10 1.50
C LEU A 87 9.04 8.28 1.86
N LYS A 88 10.03 8.05 2.73
CA LYS A 88 11.03 9.08 3.09
C LYS A 88 11.90 9.47 1.89
N ALA A 89 12.36 8.49 1.10
CA ALA A 89 13.17 8.76 -0.08
C ALA A 89 12.40 9.55 -1.16
N THR A 90 11.07 9.48 -1.18
CA THR A 90 10.20 10.23 -2.08
C THR A 90 9.62 11.51 -1.47
N ASN A 91 10.14 11.97 -0.32
CA ASN A 91 9.68 13.16 0.41
C ASN A 91 8.23 13.11 0.92
N GLU A 92 7.68 11.92 1.17
CA GLU A 92 6.34 11.70 1.73
C GLU A 92 6.42 11.60 3.26
N GLU A 93 7.00 12.61 3.92
CA GLU A 93 7.33 12.58 5.35
C GLU A 93 6.10 12.45 6.25
N GLU A 94 4.99 13.11 5.92
CA GLU A 94 3.74 13.00 6.69
C GLU A 94 3.17 11.57 6.60
N MET A 95 3.03 11.05 5.37
CA MET A 95 2.55 9.68 5.17
C MET A 95 3.48 8.67 5.85
N ALA A 96 4.81 8.86 5.75
CA ALA A 96 5.78 8.00 6.43
C ALA A 96 5.62 8.04 7.95
N SER A 97 5.40 9.22 8.52
CA SER A 97 5.17 9.38 9.96
C SER A 97 3.89 8.66 10.40
N VAL A 98 2.77 8.90 9.72
CA VAL A 98 1.47 8.28 10.04
C VAL A 98 1.53 6.77 9.86
N TYR A 99 2.10 6.31 8.75
CA TYR A 99 2.31 4.88 8.48
C TYR A 99 3.19 4.22 9.54
N GLY A 100 4.22 4.92 10.03
CA GLY A 100 5.12 4.41 11.05
C GLY A 100 4.48 4.23 12.43
N CYS A 101 3.48 5.04 12.78
CA CYS A 101 2.84 5.03 14.10
C CYS A 101 2.18 3.70 14.46
N GLY A 102 1.73 2.92 13.47
CA GLY A 102 1.08 1.63 13.72
C GLY A 102 2.06 0.45 13.79
N ILE A 103 3.35 0.68 13.57
CA ILE A 103 4.34 -0.41 13.55
C ILE A 103 4.69 -0.78 14.99
N HIS A 104 4.12 -1.89 15.44
CA HIS A 104 4.38 -2.49 16.74
C HIS A 104 4.75 -3.96 16.62
N ASP A 105 5.26 -4.53 17.71
CA ASP A 105 5.62 -5.95 17.79
C ASP A 105 4.39 -6.83 18.05
N TYR A 106 3.43 -6.83 17.10
CA TYR A 106 2.26 -7.72 17.13
C TYR A 106 2.64 -9.20 17.08
N ALA A 107 3.82 -9.50 16.53
CA ALA A 107 4.36 -10.85 16.46
C ALA A 107 5.00 -11.32 17.79
N ASN A 108 5.05 -10.48 18.84
CA ASN A 108 5.62 -10.86 20.12
C ASN A 108 4.90 -12.08 20.72
N GLU A 109 5.66 -13.08 21.18
CA GLU A 109 5.12 -14.30 21.78
C GLU A 109 4.17 -14.03 22.97
N LYS A 110 4.35 -12.91 23.68
CA LYS A 110 3.46 -12.47 24.77
C LYS A 110 2.00 -12.33 24.31
N TYR A 111 1.77 -11.84 23.09
CA TYR A 111 0.44 -11.50 22.58
C TYR A 111 -0.19 -12.60 21.74
N GLN A 112 0.60 -13.53 21.18
CA GLN A 112 0.13 -14.55 20.23
C GLN A 112 -0.97 -15.49 20.77
N LYS A 113 -1.11 -15.63 22.09
CA LYS A 113 -2.11 -16.56 22.69
C LYS A 113 -3.43 -15.90 23.04
N ASN A 114 -3.43 -14.61 23.36
CA ASN A 114 -4.58 -13.90 23.92
C ASN A 114 -4.93 -12.61 23.18
N TYR A 115 -4.10 -12.17 22.22
CA TYR A 115 -4.27 -10.94 21.45
C TYR A 115 -4.44 -9.70 22.34
N ASP A 116 -3.83 -9.74 23.54
CA ASP A 116 -3.92 -8.70 24.57
C ASP A 116 -2.90 -7.58 24.27
N TYR A 117 -3.07 -6.95 23.12
CA TYR A 117 -2.22 -5.85 22.67
C TYR A 117 -2.46 -4.61 23.56
N PRO A 118 -1.42 -3.79 23.79
CA PRO A 118 -1.56 -2.53 24.51
C PRO A 118 -2.67 -1.64 23.91
N GLU A 119 -3.48 -1.01 24.78
CA GLU A 119 -4.55 -0.10 24.37
C GLU A 119 -4.01 1.08 23.56
N GLU A 120 -2.80 1.54 23.89
CA GLU A 120 -2.14 2.63 23.18
C GLU A 120 -1.90 2.32 21.69
N TRP A 121 -1.72 1.04 21.34
CA TRP A 121 -1.55 0.64 19.93
C TRP A 121 -2.86 0.82 19.16
N PHE A 122 -3.99 0.53 19.80
CA PHE A 122 -5.31 0.76 19.20
C PHE A 122 -5.61 2.24 19.06
N ASP A 123 -5.32 3.05 20.09
CA ASP A 123 -5.44 4.51 20.04
C ASP A 123 -4.62 5.14 18.90
N GLU A 124 -3.44 4.60 18.63
CA GLU A 124 -2.60 5.01 17.50
C GLU A 124 -3.20 4.59 16.17
N THR A 125 -3.67 3.35 16.04
CA THR A 125 -4.30 2.90 14.80
C THR A 125 -5.63 3.60 14.50
N ASP A 126 -6.39 4.02 15.52
CA ASP A 126 -7.61 4.82 15.34
C ASP A 126 -7.27 6.22 14.78
N LYS A 127 -6.15 6.82 15.21
CA LYS A 127 -5.66 8.08 14.63
C LYS A 127 -5.22 7.90 13.19
N ILE A 128 -4.62 6.76 12.86
CA ILE A 128 -4.24 6.42 11.48
C ILE A 128 -5.48 6.22 10.62
N ASP A 129 -6.47 5.45 11.08
CA ASP A 129 -7.74 5.24 10.39
C ASP A 129 -8.44 6.58 10.09
N LYS A 130 -8.46 7.47 11.09
CA LYS A 130 -8.96 8.84 10.90
C LYS A 130 -8.16 9.60 9.85
N TRP A 131 -6.83 9.55 9.90
CA TRP A 131 -5.99 10.25 8.92
C TRP A 131 -6.20 9.71 7.51
N ILE A 132 -6.31 8.39 7.33
CA ILE A 132 -6.61 7.74 6.04
C ILE A 132 -7.97 8.24 5.52
N SER A 133 -9.00 8.26 6.36
CA SER A 133 -10.32 8.75 5.99
C SER A 133 -10.31 10.24 5.59
N ASP A 134 -9.57 11.08 6.32
CA ASP A 134 -9.48 12.52 6.03
C ASP A 134 -8.63 12.80 4.76
N ASN A 135 -7.74 11.87 4.37
CA ASN A 135 -6.79 12.00 3.27
C ASN A 135 -7.03 11.04 2.09
N GLU A 136 -8.24 10.47 1.97
CA GLU A 136 -8.58 9.49 0.93
C GLU A 136 -8.24 9.98 -0.49
N VAL A 137 -8.61 11.23 -0.81
CA VAL A 137 -8.32 11.85 -2.12
C VAL A 137 -6.82 11.98 -2.37
N TYR A 138 -6.05 12.32 -1.33
CA TYR A 138 -4.60 12.40 -1.43
C TYR A 138 -3.99 11.02 -1.67
N LEU A 139 -4.45 9.96 -0.99
CA LEU A 139 -3.97 8.59 -1.19
C LEU A 139 -4.24 8.08 -2.61
N TYR A 140 -5.45 8.29 -3.14
CA TYR A 140 -5.74 7.96 -4.53
C TYR A 140 -4.88 8.74 -5.52
N LYS A 141 -4.68 10.03 -5.27
CA LYS A 141 -3.78 10.85 -6.10
C LYS A 141 -2.34 10.36 -6.03
N TRP A 142 -1.86 9.98 -4.85
CA TRP A 142 -0.51 9.45 -4.66
C TRP A 142 -0.30 8.15 -5.43
N MET A 143 -1.23 7.20 -5.32
CA MET A 143 -1.20 5.95 -6.10
C MET A 143 -1.27 6.20 -7.60
N TYR A 144 -2.12 7.14 -8.04
CA TYR A 144 -2.19 7.58 -9.44
C TYR A 144 -0.84 8.14 -9.93
N ASP A 145 -0.22 9.04 -9.17
CA ASP A 145 1.06 9.66 -9.54
C ASP A 145 2.18 8.62 -9.55
N LEU A 146 2.20 7.68 -8.60
CA LEU A 146 3.14 6.56 -8.57
C LEU A 146 3.09 5.76 -9.88
N ILE A 147 1.89 5.40 -10.36
CA ILE A 147 1.73 4.68 -11.62
C ILE A 147 2.20 5.52 -12.82
N LEU A 148 1.79 6.78 -12.90
CA LEU A 148 2.08 7.60 -14.08
C LEU A 148 3.54 8.03 -14.18
N ASN A 149 4.17 8.36 -13.05
CA ASN A 149 5.58 8.74 -13.01
C ASN A 149 6.49 7.55 -13.36
N HIS A 150 6.04 6.32 -13.08
CA HIS A 150 6.76 5.09 -13.38
C HIS A 150 6.14 4.29 -14.53
N LYS A 151 5.40 4.96 -15.44
CA LYS A 151 4.71 4.31 -16.57
C LYS A 151 5.58 3.31 -17.32
N SER A 152 6.83 3.67 -17.62
CA SER A 152 7.76 2.83 -18.39
C SER A 152 8.10 1.53 -17.65
N GLU A 153 8.22 1.56 -16.33
CA GLU A 153 8.44 0.39 -15.49
C GLU A 153 7.16 -0.46 -15.41
N VAL A 154 5.99 0.18 -15.25
CA VAL A 154 4.70 -0.52 -15.20
C VAL A 154 4.42 -1.27 -16.50
N LEU A 155 4.76 -0.67 -17.66
CA LEU A 155 4.60 -1.31 -18.96
C LEU A 155 5.44 -2.59 -19.13
N LYS A 156 6.63 -2.65 -18.54
CA LYS A 156 7.51 -3.84 -18.61
C LYS A 156 6.87 -5.07 -17.98
N PHE A 157 5.88 -4.91 -17.10
CA PHE A 157 5.12 -6.04 -16.58
C PHE A 157 4.29 -6.75 -17.66
N GLY A 158 4.04 -6.12 -18.80
CA GLY A 158 3.33 -6.73 -19.92
C GLY A 158 4.21 -7.34 -21.01
N GLU A 159 5.54 -7.30 -20.87
CA GLU A 159 6.52 -7.74 -21.88
C GLU A 159 6.90 -9.23 -21.79
N ILE A 160 6.26 -10.00 -20.90
CA ILE A 160 6.47 -11.46 -20.76
C ILE A 160 5.74 -12.22 -21.87
#